data_AF-A0A316NXQ3-F1
#
_entry.id   AF-A0A316NXQ3-F1
#
_cell.length_a   1.000
_cell.length_b   1.000
_cell.length_c   1.000
_cell.angle_alpha   90.00
_cell.angle_beta   90.00
_cell.angle_gamma   90.00
#
_symmetry.space_group_name_H-M   'P 1'
#
loop_
_entity.id
_entity.type
_entity.pdbx_description
1 polymer ?
#
loop_
_entity_poly.entity_id
_entity_poly.type
_entity_poly.pdbx_seq_one_letter_code
_entity_poly.pdbx_strand_id
1 'polypeptide(L)'
;MTIQILKNAVPLLKKSIEFNSSRTPGYLMTNTKYYTKTPLMPKIESHKFSTKDGIKCEYSSKTFQDKSKLEVFRLPDEVIKVVKNRFGEIKAFKSSIEQHNFNPDKTYEKAKEVISSKTRGFLA
;
A
#
# COMPACT_ATOMS: atom_id res chain seq x y z
N MET A 1 9.66 25.67 11.80
CA MET A 1 10.62 24.55 11.92
C MET A 1 10.64 23.80 10.59
N THR A 2 11.51 24.22 9.67
CA THR A 2 11.54 23.73 8.29
C THR A 2 12.35 22.45 8.26
N ILE A 3 11.68 21.36 7.90
CA ILE A 3 12.21 20.00 7.96
C ILE A 3 13.44 19.89 7.02
N GLN A 4 14.64 19.77 7.59
CA GLN A 4 15.93 19.56 6.90
C GLN A 4 15.99 18.29 6.00
N ILE A 5 14.96 17.45 6.03
CA ILE A 5 14.88 16.15 5.35
C ILE A 5 14.83 16.29 3.81
N LEU A 6 14.51 17.46 3.26
CA LEU A 6 14.36 17.64 1.81
C LEU A 6 15.66 17.74 1.02
N LYS A 7 16.82 18.01 1.64
CA LYS A 7 18.08 18.21 0.88
C LYS A 7 18.59 16.95 0.15
N ASN A 8 18.18 15.76 0.58
CA ASN A 8 18.57 14.48 -0.03
C ASN A 8 17.38 13.74 -0.67
N ALA A 9 16.23 14.40 -0.84
CA ALA A 9 15.06 13.78 -1.43
C ALA A 9 15.28 13.57 -2.93
N VAL A 10 15.40 12.33 -3.37
CA VAL A 10 15.47 11.98 -4.79
C VAL A 10 14.06 11.98 -5.37
N PRO A 11 13.75 12.83 -6.38
CA PRO A 11 12.44 12.81 -7.02
C PRO A 11 12.23 11.46 -7.73
N LEU A 12 11.05 10.87 -7.52
CA LEU A 12 10.67 9.60 -8.14
C LEU A 12 9.86 9.84 -9.41
N LEU A 13 10.12 9.05 -10.44
CA LEU A 13 9.31 8.99 -11.65
C LEU A 13 8.04 8.18 -11.35
N LYS A 14 6.87 8.77 -11.58
CA LYS A 14 5.57 8.13 -11.36
C LYS A 14 5.01 7.58 -12.67
N LYS A 15 4.63 6.30 -12.69
CA LYS A 15 3.85 5.69 -13.78
C LYS A 15 2.57 5.09 -13.21
N SER A 16 1.42 5.48 -13.74
CA SER A 16 0.11 4.96 -13.32
C SER A 16 -0.59 4.30 -14.50
N ILE A 17 -1.28 3.20 -14.24
CA ILE A 17 -2.14 2.50 -15.18
C ILE A 17 -3.49 2.26 -14.48
N GLU A 18 -4.56 2.51 -15.22
CA GLU A 18 -5.93 2.39 -14.74
C GLU A 18 -6.64 1.23 -15.44
N PHE A 19 -7.41 0.47 -14.65
CA PHE A 19 -8.18 -0.67 -15.12
C PHE A 19 -9.61 -0.51 -14.63
N ASN A 20 -10.56 -0.52 -15.56
CA ASN A 20 -11.97 -0.60 -15.23
C ASN A 20 -12.34 -2.07 -14.97
N SER A 21 -13.17 -2.32 -13.97
CA SER A 21 -13.73 -3.65 -13.77
C SER A 21 -14.64 -3.98 -14.96
N SER A 22 -14.48 -5.18 -15.50
CA SER A 22 -15.34 -5.71 -16.57
C SER A 22 -16.74 -6.10 -16.09
N ARG A 23 -16.95 -6.13 -14.77
CA ARG A 23 -18.12 -6.75 -14.12
C ARG A 23 -18.84 -5.83 -13.15
N THR A 24 -18.11 -4.98 -12.44
CA THR A 24 -18.69 -4.00 -11.49
C THR A 24 -18.63 -2.60 -12.09
N PRO A 25 -19.74 -2.06 -12.62
CA PRO A 25 -19.75 -0.73 -13.25
C PRO A 25 -19.24 0.37 -12.32
N GLY A 26 -18.30 1.17 -12.81
CA GLY A 26 -17.71 2.27 -12.05
C GLY A 26 -16.69 1.85 -10.99
N TYR A 27 -16.32 0.58 -10.92
CA TYR A 27 -15.22 0.11 -10.07
C TYR A 27 -13.89 0.17 -10.83
N LEU A 28 -12.90 0.85 -10.24
CA LEU A 28 -11.62 1.16 -10.85
C LEU A 28 -10.47 0.64 -9.97
N MET A 29 -9.48 0.02 -10.61
CA MET A 29 -8.18 -0.26 -10.01
C MET A 29 -7.11 0.64 -10.67
N THR A 30 -6.40 1.42 -9.86
CA THR A 30 -5.24 2.20 -10.29
C THR A 30 -3.97 1.57 -9.73
N ASN A 31 -3.10 1.08 -10.62
CA ASN A 31 -1.77 0.62 -10.26
C ASN A 31 -0.76 1.73 -10.50
N THR A 32 -0.01 2.11 -9.48
CA THR A 32 1.01 3.15 -9.57
C THR A 32 2.37 2.61 -9.16
N LYS A 33 3.39 2.87 -9.96
CA LYS A 33 4.78 2.52 -9.69
C LYS A 33 5.63 3.78 -9.64
N TYR A 34 6.50 3.87 -8.65
CA TYR A 34 7.43 4.97 -8.44
C TYR A 34 8.87 4.47 -8.60
N TYR A 35 9.61 5.04 -9.54
CA TYR A 35 10.96 4.60 -9.92
C TYR A 35 12.01 5.64 -9.53
N THR A 36 13.22 5.20 -9.19
CA THR A 36 14.40 6.07 -9.26
C THR A 36 14.78 6.29 -10.73
N LYS A 37 15.51 7.38 -11.03
CA LYS A 37 15.97 7.67 -12.40
C LYS A 37 16.82 6.53 -13.01
N THR A 38 17.43 5.71 -12.15
CA THR A 38 18.22 4.50 -12.44
C THR A 38 18.21 3.64 -11.16
N PRO A 39 18.14 2.29 -11.17
CA PRO A 39 17.70 1.35 -12.20
C PRO A 39 16.16 1.10 -12.17
N LEU A 40 15.64 0.36 -13.18
CA LEU A 40 14.22 0.12 -13.51
C LEU A 40 13.37 -0.66 -12.48
N MET A 41 13.85 -0.90 -11.25
CA MET A 41 13.00 -1.49 -10.22
C MET A 41 12.18 -0.41 -9.52
N PRO A 42 10.85 -0.58 -9.41
CA PRO A 42 10.03 0.38 -8.69
C PRO A 42 10.46 0.39 -7.22
N LYS A 43 10.80 1.59 -6.73
CA LYS A 43 11.05 1.85 -5.31
C LYS A 43 9.78 1.65 -4.50
N ILE A 44 8.63 1.98 -5.08
CA ILE A 44 7.33 1.91 -4.43
C ILE A 44 6.30 1.44 -5.45
N GLU A 45 5.45 0.51 -5.06
CA GLU A 45 4.28 0.09 -5.81
C GLU A 45 3.02 0.37 -4.99
N SER A 46 1.95 0.79 -5.65
CA SER A 46 0.64 1.01 -5.03
C SER A 46 -0.49 0.48 -5.90
N HIS A 47 -1.48 -0.12 -5.24
CA HIS A 47 -2.70 -0.65 -5.81
C HIS A 47 -3.88 0.01 -5.11
N LYS A 48 -4.63 0.82 -5.84
CA LYS A 48 -5.75 1.59 -5.30
C LYS A 48 -7.05 1.13 -5.94
N PHE A 49 -8.05 0.85 -5.12
CA PHE A 49 -9.40 0.51 -5.55
C PHE A 49 -10.35 1.67 -5.21
N SER A 50 -11.15 2.10 -6.19
CA SER A 50 -12.09 3.21 -6.03
C SER A 50 -13.39 2.96 -6.78
N THR A 51 -14.48 3.55 -6.30
CA THR A 51 -15.74 3.70 -7.04
C THR A 51 -16.00 5.19 -7.28
N LYS A 52 -17.16 5.51 -7.87
CA LYS A 52 -17.66 6.89 -7.97
C LYS A 52 -17.77 7.59 -6.61
N ASP A 53 -18.03 6.84 -5.54
CA ASP A 53 -18.15 7.37 -4.17
C ASP A 53 -16.80 7.54 -3.46
N GLY A 54 -15.68 7.33 -4.18
CA GLY A 54 -14.33 7.56 -3.68
C GLY A 54 -13.51 6.29 -3.49
N ILE A 55 -12.39 6.45 -2.78
CA ILE A 55 -11.41 5.39 -2.54
C ILE A 55 -11.98 4.39 -1.55
N LYS A 56 -11.95 3.10 -1.91
CA LYS A 56 -12.39 2.00 -1.04
C LYS A 56 -11.22 1.40 -0.26
N CYS A 57 -10.06 1.27 -0.90
CA CYS A 57 -8.82 0.92 -0.21
C CYS A 57 -7.61 1.19 -1.10
N GLU A 58 -6.44 1.27 -0.48
CA GLU A 58 -5.15 1.32 -1.14
C GLU A 58 -4.15 0.43 -0.41
N TYR A 59 -3.38 -0.34 -1.15
CA TYR A 59 -2.20 -1.04 -0.64
C TYR A 59 -0.96 -0.49 -1.33
N SER A 60 0.03 -0.07 -0.55
CA SER A 60 1.32 0.37 -1.06
C SER A 60 2.45 -0.44 -0.43
N SER A 61 3.51 -0.68 -1.18
CA SER A 61 4.71 -1.32 -0.64
C SER A 61 6.00 -0.76 -1.19
N LYS A 62 7.05 -0.87 -0.37
CA LYS A 62 8.42 -0.51 -0.68
C LYS A 62 9.35 -1.59 -0.17
N THR A 63 10.17 -2.14 -1.05
CA THR A 63 11.26 -3.05 -0.69
C THR A 63 12.56 -2.26 -0.53
N PHE A 64 13.26 -2.47 0.57
CA PHE A 64 14.55 -1.85 0.85
C PHE A 64 15.71 -2.73 0.33
N GLN A 65 16.93 -2.20 0.34
CA GLN A 65 18.11 -2.89 -0.18
C GLN A 65 18.43 -4.18 0.58
N ASP A 66 18.16 -4.22 1.88
CA ASP A 66 18.30 -5.39 2.76
C ASP A 66 17.16 -6.42 2.59
N LYS A 67 16.28 -6.20 1.59
CA LYS A 67 15.05 -6.98 1.32
C LYS A 67 14.00 -6.89 2.42
N SER A 68 14.14 -6.00 3.41
CA SER A 68 13.02 -5.63 4.27
C SER A 68 11.95 -4.93 3.44
N LYS A 69 10.72 -4.94 3.93
CA LYS A 69 9.55 -4.41 3.21
C LYS A 69 8.72 -3.52 4.13
N LEU A 70 8.42 -2.31 3.67
CA LEU A 70 7.38 -1.48 4.25
C LEU A 70 6.09 -1.72 3.46
N GLU A 71 5.02 -2.07 4.16
CA GLU A 71 3.68 -2.23 3.62
C GLU A 71 2.75 -1.23 4.30
N VAL A 72 1.89 -0.59 3.52
CA VAL A 72 0.91 0.38 3.99
C VAL A 72 -0.45 0.00 3.43
N PHE A 73 -1.40 -0.26 4.31
CA PHE A 73 -2.79 -0.53 3.97
C PHE A 73 -3.61 0.68 4.39
N ARG A 74 -4.26 1.34 3.44
CA ARG A 74 -5.27 2.35 3.69
C ARG A 74 -6.62 1.72 3.43
N LEU A 75 -7.29 1.32 4.50
CA LEU A 75 -8.65 0.80 4.52
C LEU A 75 -9.62 1.98 4.73
N PRO A 76 -10.95 1.78 4.58
CA PRO A 76 -11.92 2.86 4.78
C PRO A 76 -11.77 3.61 6.11
N ASP A 77 -11.55 2.86 7.18
CA ASP A 77 -11.55 3.41 8.55
C ASP A 77 -10.18 3.33 9.24
N GLU A 78 -9.18 2.71 8.60
CA GLU A 78 -7.92 2.35 9.24
C GLU A 78 -6.73 2.48 8.29
N VAL A 79 -5.62 3.05 8.79
CA VAL A 79 -4.33 3.04 8.12
C VAL A 79 -3.36 2.17 8.92
N ILE A 80 -2.95 1.06 8.31
CA ILE A 80 -1.99 0.12 8.90
C ILE A 80 -0.65 0.27 8.17
N LYS A 81 0.44 0.36 8.94
CA LYS A 81 1.81 0.39 8.46
C LYS A 81 2.57 -0.77 9.09
N VAL A 82 3.21 -1.60 8.27
CA VAL A 82 3.96 -2.77 8.71
C VAL A 82 5.34 -2.75 8.10
N VAL A 83 6.37 -2.95 8.92
CA VAL A 83 7.74 -3.22 8.45
C VAL A 83 8.03 -4.69 8.68
N LYS A 84 8.40 -5.38 7.62
CA LYS A 84 8.81 -6.79 7.64
C LYS A 84 10.28 -6.93 7.30
N ASN A 85 10.95 -7.89 7.92
CA ASN A 85 12.28 -8.27 7.44
C ASN A 85 12.20 -9.13 6.16
N ARG A 86 13.36 -9.53 5.64
CA ARG A 86 13.47 -10.39 4.45
C ARG A 86 12.81 -11.77 4.56
N PHE A 87 12.49 -12.21 5.78
CA PHE A 87 11.85 -13.50 6.07
C PHE A 87 10.32 -13.37 6.26
N GLY A 88 9.79 -12.14 6.20
CA GLY A 88 8.36 -11.87 6.37
C GLY A 88 7.93 -11.62 7.82
N GLU A 89 8.84 -11.66 8.78
CA GLU A 89 8.56 -11.37 10.20
C GLU A 89 8.27 -9.88 10.39
N ILE A 90 7.20 -9.56 11.14
CA ILE A 90 6.87 -8.19 11.50
C ILE A 90 7.89 -7.66 12.51
N LYS A 91 8.62 -6.60 12.14
CA LYS A 91 9.59 -5.90 13.01
C LYS A 91 9.04 -4.59 13.58
N ALA A 92 8.11 -3.95 12.88
CA ALA A 92 7.40 -2.79 13.38
C ALA A 92 5.98 -2.76 12.82
N PHE A 93 5.06 -2.26 13.63
CA PHE A 93 3.67 -2.12 13.26
C PHE A 93 3.10 -0.81 13.81
N LYS A 94 2.25 -0.14 13.04
CA LYS A 94 1.42 0.97 13.50
C LYS A 94 0.04 0.91 12.85
N SER A 95 -1.02 1.01 13.65
CA SER A 95 -2.38 1.31 13.18
C SER A 95 -2.74 2.76 13.53
N SER A 96 -3.65 3.36 12.76
CA SER A 96 -4.30 4.63 13.11
C SER A 96 -5.40 4.47 14.15
N ILE A 97 -5.89 3.25 14.39
CA ILE A 97 -6.87 2.94 15.43
C ILE A 97 -6.13 2.38 16.65
N GLU A 98 -6.31 3.00 17.81
CA GLU A 98 -5.82 2.47 19.08
C GLU A 98 -6.68 1.26 19.48
N GLN A 99 -6.02 0.12 19.72
CA GLN A 99 -6.69 -1.12 20.14
C GLN A 99 -6.15 -1.54 21.52
N HIS A 100 -7.04 -1.69 22.50
CA HIS A 100 -6.67 -2.08 23.87
C HIS A 100 -6.09 -3.50 23.99
N ASN A 101 -6.36 -4.40 23.04
CA ASN A 101 -5.80 -5.75 22.95
C ASN A 101 -5.20 -5.98 21.56
N PHE A 102 -4.10 -5.27 21.29
CA PHE A 102 -3.51 -5.17 19.97
C PHE A 102 -2.68 -6.42 19.61
N ASN A 103 -3.07 -7.13 18.54
CA ASN A 103 -2.31 -8.23 17.94
C ASN A 103 -1.90 -7.86 16.49
N PRO A 104 -0.61 -7.54 16.25
CA PRO A 104 -0.13 -7.10 14.94
C PRO A 104 -0.38 -8.09 13.81
N ASP A 105 -0.16 -9.39 14.05
CA ASP A 105 -0.31 -10.42 13.02
C ASP A 105 -1.77 -10.57 12.61
N LYS A 106 -2.70 -10.67 13.57
CA LYS A 106 -4.14 -10.77 13.27
C LYS A 106 -4.65 -9.55 12.51
N THR A 107 -4.27 -8.35 12.92
CA THR A 107 -4.69 -7.10 12.26
C THR A 107 -4.11 -7.01 10.85
N TYR A 108 -2.85 -7.41 10.66
CA TYR A 108 -2.21 -7.49 9.34
C TYR A 108 -2.89 -8.51 8.41
N GLU A 109 -3.19 -9.71 8.90
CA GLU A 109 -3.89 -10.74 8.10
C GLU A 109 -5.28 -10.27 7.66
N LYS A 110 -6.03 -9.61 8.57
CA LYS A 110 -7.33 -9.01 8.23
C LYS A 110 -7.19 -7.94 7.14
N ALA A 111 -6.17 -7.08 7.22
CA ALA A 111 -5.94 -6.05 6.22
C ALA A 111 -5.65 -6.64 4.83
N LYS A 112 -4.84 -7.71 4.76
CA LYS A 112 -4.61 -8.45 3.52
C LYS A 112 -5.90 -9.05 2.97
N GLU A 113 -6.75 -9.61 3.82
CA GLU A 113 -8.01 -10.20 3.37
C GLU A 113 -8.96 -9.15 2.77
N VAL A 114 -9.00 -7.93 3.33
CA VAL A 114 -9.75 -6.82 2.74
C VAL A 114 -9.25 -6.50 1.32
N ILE A 115 -7.93 -6.33 1.13
CA ILE A 115 -7.36 -6.06 -0.19
C ILE A 115 -7.62 -7.21 -1.17
N SER A 116 -7.46 -8.45 -0.72
CA SER A 116 -7.73 -9.65 -1.53
C SER A 116 -9.19 -9.72 -1.96
N SER A 117 -10.12 -9.45 -1.03
CA SER A 117 -11.55 -9.38 -1.32
C SER A 117 -11.88 -8.30 -2.36
N LYS A 118 -11.27 -7.11 -2.25
CA LYS A 118 -11.44 -6.02 -3.23
C LYS A 118 -10.85 -6.35 -4.59
N THR A 119 -9.75 -7.08 -4.63
CA THR A 119 -9.16 -7.61 -5.87
C THR A 119 -10.08 -8.64 -6.52
N ARG A 120 -10.62 -9.58 -5.75
CA ARG A 120 -11.57 -10.58 -6.26
C ARG A 120 -12.83 -9.91 -6.81
N GLY A 121 -13.43 -8.96 -6.09
CA GLY A 121 -14.58 -8.21 -6.58
C GLY A 121 -14.29 -7.32 -7.80
N PHE A 122 -13.01 -7.02 -8.07
CA PHE A 122 -12.61 -6.32 -9.29
C PHE A 122 -12.54 -7.25 -10.50
N LEU A 123 -12.04 -8.48 -10.29
CA LEU A 123 -11.73 -9.47 -11.33
C LEU A 123 -12.88 -10.45 -11.66
N ALA A 124 -13.73 -10.79 -10.69
CA ALA A 124 -14.83 -11.75 -10.84
C ALA A 124 -15.98 -11.16 -11.67
#